data_AF-A0A699UGE5-F1
#
_entry.id   AF-A0A699UGE5-F1
#
_cell.length_a   1.000
_cell.length_b   1.000
_cell.length_c   1.000
_cell.angle_alpha   90.00
_cell.angle_beta   90.00
_cell.angle_gamma   90.00
#
_symmetry.space_group_name_H-M   'P 1'
#
loop_
_entity.id
_entity.type
_entity.pdbx_description
1 polymer ?
#
loop_
_entity_poly.entity_id
_entity_poly.type
_entity_poly.pdbx_seq_one_letter_code
_entity_poly.pdbx_strand_id
1 'polypeptide(L)'
;KGLNIRQHRWLELLSDYDCDIHYHPGKANVVANALSRKEREPSLRVRGLVMTIGLDLPRQILNAQTEARKPENIKEEDVGGVGYLVMAIYGP
;
A
#
# COMPACT_ATOMS: atom_id res chain seq x y z
N LYS A 1 -22.74 -16.82 27.60
CA LYS A 1 -22.31 -15.88 26.53
C LYS A 1 -20.79 -16.02 26.43
N GLY A 2 -20.27 -16.67 25.38
CA GLY A 2 -18.85 -17.01 25.26
C GLY A 2 -18.01 -15.84 24.71
N LEU A 3 -16.71 -15.85 25.01
CA LEU A 3 -15.75 -14.89 24.46
C LEU A 3 -15.42 -15.24 23.00
N ASN A 4 -15.18 -14.23 22.18
CA ASN A 4 -14.68 -14.42 20.81
C ASN A 4 -13.20 -14.87 20.85
N ILE A 5 -12.74 -15.63 19.85
CA ILE A 5 -11.33 -16.05 19.69
C ILE A 5 -10.36 -14.89 19.89
N ARG A 6 -10.67 -13.69 19.37
CA ARG A 6 -9.83 -12.51 19.59
C ARG A 6 -9.72 -12.13 21.06
N GLN A 7 -10.82 -12.17 21.81
CA GLN A 7 -10.84 -11.84 23.23
C GLN A 7 -10.06 -12.88 24.04
N HIS A 8 -10.12 -14.17 23.70
CA HIS A 8 -9.29 -15.19 24.34
C HIS A 8 -7.80 -14.93 24.15
N ARG A 9 -7.36 -14.62 22.91
CA ARG A 9 -5.96 -14.28 22.64
C ARG A 9 -5.50 -13.05 23.42
N TRP A 10 -6.36 -12.04 23.56
CA TRP A 10 -6.05 -10.86 24.37
C TRP A 10 -5.95 -11.18 25.86
N LEU A 11 -6.79 -12.07 26.39
CA LEU A 11 -6.72 -12.49 27.79
C LEU A 11 -5.46 -13.31 28.09
N GLU A 12 -5.07 -14.21 27.20
CA GLU A 12 -3.79 -14.95 27.30
C GLU A 12 -2.61 -13.98 27.31
N LEU A 13 -2.61 -12.96 26.47
CA LEU A 13 -1.56 -11.95 26.46
C LEU A 13 -1.55 -11.12 27.76
N LEU A 14 -2.72 -10.76 28.28
CA LEU A 14 -2.84 -9.93 29.47
C LEU A 14 -2.52 -10.71 30.76
N SER A 15 -2.66 -12.04 30.77
CA SER A 15 -2.31 -12.85 31.96
C SER A 15 -0.83 -12.83 32.30
N ASP A 16 0.03 -12.48 31.35
CA ASP A 16 1.47 -12.32 31.57
C ASP A 16 1.81 -11.00 32.30
N TYR A 17 0.84 -10.08 32.41
CA TYR A 17 0.99 -8.79 33.07
C TYR A 17 0.13 -8.74 34.33
N ASP A 18 0.70 -8.27 35.44
CA ASP A 18 -0.08 -7.96 36.65
C ASP A 18 -0.83 -6.63 36.46
N CYS A 19 -1.91 -6.68 35.68
CA CYS A 19 -2.70 -5.50 35.34
C CYS A 19 -4.21 -5.73 35.50
N ASP A 20 -4.86 -4.79 36.20
CA ASP A 20 -6.32 -4.74 36.32
C ASP A 20 -6.91 -3.83 35.24
N ILE A 21 -7.87 -4.36 34.47
CA ILE A 21 -8.56 -3.60 33.42
C ILE A 21 -9.71 -2.80 34.04
N HIS A 22 -9.47 -1.53 34.32
CA HIS A 22 -10.52 -0.61 34.77
C HIS A 22 -11.06 0.24 33.62
N TYR A 23 -12.37 0.16 33.37
CA TYR A 23 -13.04 1.03 32.40
C TYR A 23 -13.47 2.35 33.05
N HIS A 24 -12.91 3.46 32.57
CA HIS A 24 -13.27 4.80 33.03
C HIS A 24 -13.99 5.58 31.92
N PRO A 25 -15.34 5.63 31.94
CA PRO A 25 -16.08 6.41 30.95
C PRO A 25 -15.80 7.91 31.09
N GLY A 26 -15.72 8.60 29.96
CA GLY A 26 -15.63 10.07 29.91
C GLY A 26 -14.19 10.62 29.84
N LYS A 27 -13.81 11.47 30.79
CA LYS A 27 -12.61 12.33 30.70
C LYS A 27 -11.29 11.56 30.58
N ALA A 28 -11.18 10.38 31.17
CA ALA A 28 -9.99 9.53 31.06
C ALA A 28 -9.73 9.06 29.60
N ASN A 29 -10.79 8.92 28.81
CA ASN A 29 -10.67 8.55 27.39
C ASN A 29 -10.24 9.74 26.51
N VAL A 30 -10.31 10.98 27.00
CA VAL A 30 -9.92 12.17 26.22
C VAL A 30 -8.42 12.14 25.91
N VAL A 31 -7.59 11.77 26.89
CA VAL A 31 -6.14 11.65 26.71
C VAL A 31 -5.81 10.53 25.74
N ALA A 32 -6.39 9.34 25.91
CA ALA A 32 -6.19 8.21 25.01
C ALA A 32 -6.64 8.54 23.57
N ASN A 33 -7.80 9.18 23.41
CA ASN A 33 -8.29 9.60 22.10
C ASN A 33 -7.40 10.67 21.45
N ALA A 34 -6.90 11.65 22.22
CA ALA A 34 -6.01 12.67 21.72
C ALA A 34 -4.67 12.08 21.24
N LEU A 35 -4.10 11.15 22.00
CA LEU A 35 -2.87 10.44 21.61
C LEU A 35 -3.09 9.58 20.37
N SER A 36 -4.18 8.80 20.31
CA SER A 36 -4.49 7.96 19.15
C SER A 36 -4.64 8.76 17.84
N ARG A 37 -5.22 9.96 17.92
CA ARG A 37 -5.36 10.86 16.76
C ARG A 37 -4.02 11.43 16.32
N LYS A 38 -3.15 11.78 17.26
CA LYS A 38 -1.80 12.30 16.96
C LYS A 38 -0.93 11.30 16.21
N GLU A 39 -0.97 10.01 16.58
CA GLU A 39 -0.20 8.98 15.88
C GLU A 39 -0.73 8.70 14.46
N ARG A 40 -2.05 8.82 14.27
CA ARG A 40 -2.69 8.54 12.98
C ARG A 40 -2.64 9.68 12.00
N GLU A 41 -2.31 10.89 12.44
CA GLU A 41 -2.23 12.04 11.56
C GLU A 41 -0.86 12.08 10.89
N PRO A 42 -0.74 11.73 9.59
CA PRO A 42 0.53 11.84 8.91
C PRO A 42 0.95 13.31 8.91
N SER A 43 2.21 13.54 9.31
CA SER A 43 2.79 14.88 9.31
C SER A 43 2.66 15.54 7.94
N LEU A 44 2.60 16.87 7.91
CA LEU A 44 2.51 17.63 6.65
C LEU A 44 3.61 17.25 5.65
N ARG A 45 4.80 16.85 6.14
CA ARG A 45 5.91 16.34 5.32
C ARG A 45 5.58 15.00 4.68
N VAL A 46 5.02 14.06 5.44
CA VAL A 46 4.60 12.74 4.91
C VAL A 46 3.45 12.94 3.91
N ARG A 47 2.48 13.79 4.21
CA ARG A 47 1.38 14.12 3.28
C ARG A 47 1.91 14.75 1.99
N GLY A 48 2.82 15.72 2.08
CA GLY A 48 3.45 16.36 0.92
C GLY A 48 4.28 15.38 0.09
N LEU A 49 5.02 14.48 0.75
CA LEU A 49 5.78 13.42 0.07
C LEU A 49 4.84 12.44 -0.64
N VAL A 50 3.73 12.04 0.00
CA VAL A 50 2.71 11.17 -0.62
C VAL A 50 2.05 11.86 -1.82
N MET A 51 1.78 13.16 -1.76
CA MET A 51 1.23 13.91 -2.90
C MET A 51 2.25 14.04 -4.05
N THR A 52 3.51 14.30 -3.74
CA THR A 52 4.57 14.40 -4.76
C THR A 52 4.88 13.05 -5.38
N ILE A 53 5.17 12.02 -4.59
CA ILE A 53 5.40 10.66 -5.10
C ILE A 53 4.15 10.12 -5.80
N GLY A 54 2.96 10.31 -5.23
CA GLY A 54 1.71 9.79 -5.76
C GLY A 54 1.32 10.37 -7.13
N LEU A 55 1.75 11.59 -7.46
CA LEU A 55 1.44 12.24 -8.73
C LEU A 55 2.60 12.22 -9.72
N ASP A 56 3.83 12.38 -9.23
CA ASP A 56 5.01 12.52 -10.07
C ASP A 56 5.53 11.16 -10.55
N LEU A 57 5.57 10.15 -9.68
CA LEU A 57 6.09 8.83 -10.03
C LEU A 57 5.26 8.13 -11.12
N PRO A 58 3.90 8.08 -11.05
CA PRO A 58 3.12 7.47 -12.13
C PRO A 58 3.27 8.21 -13.47
N ARG A 59 3.42 9.54 -13.41
CA ARG A 59 3.63 10.36 -14.61
C ARG A 59 5.01 10.11 -15.24
N GLN A 60 6.06 9.99 -14.42
CA GLN A 60 7.40 9.62 -14.91
C GLN A 60 7.41 8.21 -15.51
N ILE A 61 6.75 7.25 -14.85
CA ILE A 61 6.62 5.88 -15.36
C ILE A 61 5.89 5.85 -16.70
N LEU A 62 4.76 6.56 -16.81
CA LEU A 62 4.01 6.64 -18.05
C LEU A 62 4.87 7.21 -19.18
N ASN A 63 5.57 8.31 -18.92
CA ASN A 63 6.46 8.93 -19.90
C ASN A 63 7.59 7.99 -20.33
N ALA A 64 8.24 7.31 -19.39
CA ALA A 64 9.29 6.34 -19.70
C ALA A 64 8.76 5.17 -20.53
N GLN A 65 7.54 4.70 -20.26
CA GLN A 65 6.89 3.65 -21.04
C GLN A 65 6.55 4.11 -22.46
N THR A 66 6.02 5.34 -22.64
CA THR A 66 5.76 5.89 -23.98
C THR A 66 7.03 6.09 -24.78
N GLU A 67 8.12 6.55 -24.14
CA GLU A 67 9.43 6.69 -24.77
C GLU A 67 10.00 5.32 -25.19
N ALA A 68 9.95 4.31 -24.31
CA ALA A 68 10.44 2.96 -24.62
C ALA A 68 9.62 2.27 -25.73
N ARG A 69 8.33 2.57 -25.85
CA ARG A 69 7.43 1.99 -26.87
C ARG A 69 7.56 2.65 -28.25
N LYS A 70 8.35 3.72 -28.40
CA LYS A 70 8.58 4.35 -29.71
C LYS A 70 9.23 3.33 -30.67
N PRO A 71 8.85 3.32 -31.96
CA PRO A 71 9.36 2.36 -32.94
C PRO A 71 10.88 2.44 -33.10
N GLU A 72 11.49 3.60 -32.82
CA GLU A 72 12.94 3.83 -32.85
C GLU A 72 13.70 3.08 -31.75
N ASN A 73 13.02 2.68 -30.68
CA ASN A 73 13.61 2.06 -29.48
C ASN A 73 13.32 0.55 -29.36
N ILE A 74 12.50 -0.02 -30.25
CA ILE A 74 12.15 -1.44 -30.28
C ILE A 74 13.18 -2.19 -31.13
N LYS A 75 13.90 -3.17 -30.56
CA LYS A 75 14.82 -4.01 -31.33
C LYS A 75 14.03 -5.03 -32.15
N GLU A 76 14.48 -5.39 -33.36
CA GLU A 76 13.82 -6.40 -34.20
C GLU A 76 13.64 -7.75 -33.48
N GLU A 77 14.57 -8.07 -32.58
CA GLU A 77 14.55 -9.26 -31.72
C GLU A 77 13.41 -9.24 -30.68
N ASP A 78 13.00 -8.06 -30.19
CA ASP A 78 11.87 -7.89 -29.26
C ASP A 78 10.52 -8.17 -29.94
N VAL A 79 10.48 -8.12 -31.28
CA VAL A 79 9.32 -8.49 -32.11
C VAL A 79 9.39 -9.97 -32.51
N GLY A 80 10.47 -10.67 -32.14
CA GLY A 80 10.83 -12.03 -32.54
C GLY A 80 9.84 -13.14 -32.17
N GLY A 81 8.76 -12.85 -31.44
CA GLY A 81 7.61 -13.77 -31.29
C GLY A 81 6.45 -13.47 -32.24
N VAL A 82 6.23 -12.20 -32.59
CA VAL A 82 5.12 -11.76 -33.43
C VAL A 82 5.48 -11.88 -34.91
N GLY A 83 6.74 -11.64 -35.27
CA GLY A 83 7.24 -11.78 -36.64
C GLY A 83 7.02 -13.20 -37.20
N TYR A 84 7.33 -14.24 -36.43
CA TYR A 84 7.11 -15.64 -36.84
C TYR A 84 5.62 -15.98 -36.98
N LEU A 85 4.76 -15.47 -36.09
CA LEU A 85 3.31 -15.70 -36.17
C LEU A 85 2.70 -15.02 -37.40
N VAL A 86 3.10 -13.78 -37.70
CA VAL A 86 2.65 -13.05 -38.89
C VAL A 86 3.16 -13.72 -40.17
N MET A 87 4.41 -14.21 -40.18
CA MET A 87 4.98 -14.95 -41.33
C MET A 87 4.31 -16.32 -41.54
N ALA A 88 3.84 -16.98 -40.47
CA ALA A 88 3.11 -18.26 -40.54
C ALA A 88 1.64 -18.11 -40.99
N ILE A 89 1.01 -16.95 -40.75
CA ILE A 89 -0.38 -16.69 -41.14
C ILE A 89 -0.46 -16.07 -42.54
N TYR A 90 0.55 -15.31 -42.97
CA TYR A 90 0.53 -14.53 -44.21
C TYR A 90 1.67 -14.86 -45.21
N GLY A 91 2.40 -15.97 -45.04
CA GLY A 91 3.44 -16.44 -45.98
C GLY A 91 2.88 -17.18 -47.21
N PRO A 92 3.63 -17.20 -48.33
CA PRO A 92 3.14 -17.31 -49.73
C PRO A 92 2.35 -18.57 -50.10
#